data_AF-A0A3G4S988-F1
#
_entry.id   AF-A0A3G4S988-F1
#
_cell.length_a   1.000
_cell.length_b   1.000
_cell.length_c   1.000
_cell.angle_alpha   90.00
_cell.angle_beta   90.00
_cell.angle_gamma   90.00
#
_symmetry.space_group_name_H-M   'P 1'
#
loop_
_entity.id
_entity.type
_entity.pdbx_description
1 polymer ?
#
loop_
_entity_poly.entity_id
_entity_poly.type
_entity_poly.pdbx_seq_one_letter_code
_entity_poly.pdbx_strand_id
1 'polypeptide(L)'
;MTFDNADELDKIDKLYPEAELFLRILTDDSSSLCRLSLKFGASLYDTDNLLVLARELILNVVGVSFQVGSGASDPLAFLKAVQEADTFFNQAAAHGFHLKTLDVVGSFNRRSFLDMAAVLRDALDE
;
A
#
# COMPACT_ATOMS: atom_id res chain seq x y z
N MET A 1 -1.34 11.09 4.47
CA MET A 1 -0.91 10.33 5.67
C MET A 1 -1.17 8.86 5.42
N THR A 2 -0.32 7.96 5.90
CA THR A 2 -0.56 6.51 5.76
C THR A 2 -1.35 5.95 6.95
N PHE A 3 -2.15 4.91 6.70
CA PHE A 3 -2.78 4.11 7.75
C PHE A 3 -2.85 2.63 7.35
N ASP A 4 -2.95 1.71 8.32
CA ASP A 4 -3.11 0.27 8.06
C ASP A 4 -4.09 -0.44 9.01
N ASN A 5 -4.78 0.30 9.89
CA ASN A 5 -5.71 -0.26 10.86
C ASN A 5 -6.84 0.71 11.24
N ALA A 6 -7.86 0.20 11.92
CA ALA A 6 -9.06 0.95 12.32
C ALA A 6 -8.77 2.03 13.38
N ASP A 7 -7.89 1.74 14.35
CA ASP A 7 -7.54 2.70 15.41
C ASP A 7 -6.90 3.97 14.82
N GLU A 8 -6.15 3.84 13.72
CA GLU A 8 -5.61 5.00 12.98
C GLU A 8 -6.70 5.84 12.33
N LEU A 9 -7.71 5.23 11.70
CA LEU A 9 -8.84 5.96 11.14
C LEU A 9 -9.60 6.73 12.25
N ASP A 10 -9.85 6.10 13.39
CA ASP A 10 -10.50 6.74 14.54
C ASP A 10 -9.71 7.93 15.08
N LYS A 11 -8.37 7.83 15.12
CA LYS A 11 -7.49 8.93 15.54
C LYS A 11 -7.50 10.06 14.51
N ILE A 12 -7.46 9.72 13.23
CA ILE A 12 -7.44 10.70 12.14
C ILE A 12 -8.75 11.47 12.10
N ASP A 13 -9.91 10.81 12.17
CA ASP A 13 -11.22 11.48 12.23
C ASP A 13 -11.29 12.51 13.36
N LYS A 14 -10.78 12.15 14.55
CA LYS A 14 -10.80 13.04 15.73
C LYS A 14 -9.82 14.21 15.65
N LEU A 15 -8.67 14.03 14.99
CA LEU A 15 -7.54 14.96 15.09
C LEU A 15 -7.24 15.72 13.80
N TYR A 16 -7.50 15.10 12.64
CA TYR A 16 -7.21 15.66 11.31
C TYR A 16 -8.10 15.04 10.21
N PRO A 17 -9.44 15.25 10.26
CA PRO A 17 -10.40 14.59 9.36
C PRO A 17 -10.25 14.98 7.88
N GLU A 18 -9.64 16.12 7.57
CA GLU A 18 -9.37 16.59 6.20
C GLU A 18 -8.14 15.93 5.55
N ALA A 19 -7.47 15.01 6.25
CA ALA A 19 -6.28 14.35 5.75
C ALA A 19 -6.57 13.54 4.47
N GLU A 20 -5.66 13.65 3.51
CA GLU A 20 -5.61 12.74 2.37
C GLU A 20 -4.87 11.46 2.77
N LEU A 21 -5.57 10.33 2.70
CA LEU A 21 -5.12 9.06 3.26
C LEU A 21 -4.62 8.08 2.21
N PHE A 22 -3.56 7.38 2.58
CA PHE A 22 -2.96 6.30 1.83
C PHE A 22 -3.08 5.03 2.65
N LEU A 23 -3.83 4.04 2.18
CA LEU A 23 -3.85 2.75 2.87
C LEU A 23 -2.53 2.04 2.57
N ARG A 24 -1.83 1.58 3.61
CA ARG A 24 -0.63 0.76 3.44
C ARG A 24 -1.02 -0.71 3.37
N ILE A 25 -0.75 -1.37 2.24
CA ILE A 25 -0.98 -2.80 2.10
C ILE A 25 0.22 -3.61 2.59
N LEU A 26 -0.10 -4.79 3.13
CA LEU A 26 0.87 -5.83 3.45
C LEU A 26 1.39 -6.46 2.15
N THR A 27 2.71 -6.63 2.04
CA THR A 27 3.35 -7.31 0.91
C THR A 27 4.21 -8.47 1.38
N ASP A 28 4.53 -9.39 0.47
CA ASP A 28 5.50 -10.46 0.71
C ASP A 28 6.93 -9.90 0.79
N ASP A 29 7.47 -9.82 2.01
CA ASP A 29 8.82 -9.32 2.30
C ASP A 29 9.81 -10.45 2.61
N SER A 30 9.50 -11.68 2.23
CA SER A 30 10.28 -12.88 2.56
C SER A 30 11.74 -12.82 2.07
N SER A 31 11.99 -12.11 0.96
CA SER A 31 13.30 -11.91 0.32
C SER A 31 14.08 -10.70 0.84
N SER A 32 13.55 -10.00 1.85
CA SER A 32 14.14 -8.78 2.41
C SER A 32 15.06 -9.06 3.59
N LEU A 33 16.03 -8.16 3.81
CA LEU A 33 16.93 -8.21 4.96
C LEU A 33 16.23 -7.84 6.26
N CYS A 34 15.25 -6.92 6.18
CA CYS A 34 14.45 -6.50 7.32
C CYS A 34 12.97 -6.58 6.94
N ARG A 35 12.30 -7.55 7.57
CA ARG A 35 10.87 -7.81 7.39
C ARG A 35 10.06 -6.81 8.20
N LEU A 36 9.27 -5.99 7.51
CA LEU A 36 8.43 -4.95 8.09
C LEU A 36 6.95 -5.29 8.00
N SER A 37 6.56 -6.24 7.15
CA SER A 37 5.17 -6.70 6.99
C SER A 37 4.63 -7.36 8.26
N LEU A 38 5.50 -7.86 9.16
CA LEU A 38 5.08 -8.32 10.49
C LEU A 38 4.56 -7.20 11.40
N LYS A 39 4.91 -5.95 11.10
CA LYS A 39 4.60 -4.79 11.93
C LYS A 39 3.59 -3.83 11.26
N PHE A 40 3.63 -3.74 9.93
CA PHE A 40 2.86 -2.75 9.18
C PHE A 40 2.23 -3.36 7.94
N GLY A 41 1.11 -2.79 7.53
CA GLY A 41 0.38 -3.15 6.33
C GLY A 41 -0.88 -3.95 6.65
N ALA A 42 -2.00 -3.55 6.04
CA ALA A 42 -3.25 -4.28 6.09
C ALA A 42 -3.22 -5.43 5.09
N SER A 43 -3.73 -6.60 5.47
CA SER A 43 -3.94 -7.68 4.51
C SER A 43 -5.03 -7.27 3.50
N LEU A 44 -4.96 -7.79 2.27
CA LEU A 44 -6.02 -7.55 1.27
C LEU A 44 -7.42 -8.06 1.68
N TYR A 45 -7.49 -8.90 2.71
CA TYR A 45 -8.75 -9.32 3.31
C TYR A 45 -9.33 -8.23 4.22
N ASP A 46 -8.47 -7.48 4.91
CA ASP A 46 -8.88 -6.44 5.86
C ASP A 46 -9.13 -5.08 5.19
N THR A 47 -8.56 -4.85 3.99
CA THR A 47 -8.69 -3.58 3.26
C THR A 47 -10.14 -3.18 2.99
N ASP A 48 -11.02 -4.13 2.71
CA ASP A 48 -12.44 -3.85 2.44
C ASP A 48 -13.13 -3.26 3.67
N ASN A 49 -12.92 -3.86 4.85
CA ASN A 49 -13.46 -3.35 6.12
C ASN A 49 -12.90 -1.97 6.46
N LEU A 50 -11.62 -1.71 6.15
CA LEU A 50 -11.01 -0.39 6.34
C LEU A 50 -11.60 0.67 5.41
N LEU A 51 -11.91 0.31 4.17
CA LEU A 51 -12.59 1.21 3.22
C LEU A 51 -14.01 1.53 3.68
N VAL A 52 -14.76 0.54 4.17
CA VAL A 52 -16.09 0.74 4.76
C VAL A 52 -16.01 1.73 5.92
N LEU A 53 -15.11 1.50 6.87
CA LEU A 53 -14.95 2.39 8.02
C LEU A 53 -14.53 3.81 7.60
N ALA A 54 -13.60 3.94 6.66
CA ALA A 54 -13.20 5.24 6.13
C ALA A 54 -14.38 6.00 5.49
N ARG A 55 -15.30 5.30 4.81
CA ARG A 55 -16.54 5.90 4.29
C ARG A 55 -17.49 6.34 5.39
N GLU A 56 -17.69 5.52 6.42
CA GLU A 56 -18.55 5.85 7.56
C GLU A 56 -18.04 7.09 8.32
N LEU A 57 -16.72 7.24 8.43
CA LEU A 57 -16.05 8.38 9.05
C LEU A 57 -15.88 9.58 8.09
N ILE A 58 -16.33 9.48 6.84
CA ILE A 58 -16.21 10.55 5.83
C ILE A 58 -14.74 10.98 5.59
N LEU A 59 -13.81 10.05 5.76
CA LEU A 59 -12.39 10.26 5.52
C LEU A 59 -12.04 10.09 4.04
N ASN A 60 -11.03 10.80 3.56
CA ASN A 60 -10.66 10.81 2.14
C ASN A 60 -9.46 9.89 1.84
N VAL A 61 -9.73 8.68 1.35
CA VAL A 61 -8.69 7.77 0.85
C VAL A 61 -8.35 8.13 -0.60
N VAL A 62 -7.11 8.55 -0.84
CA VAL A 62 -6.63 9.05 -2.14
C VAL A 62 -5.61 8.15 -2.82
N GLY A 63 -5.10 7.14 -2.12
CA GLY A 63 -4.08 6.26 -2.66
C GLY A 63 -3.81 5.04 -1.81
N VAL A 64 -2.82 4.28 -2.26
CA VAL A 64 -2.31 3.08 -1.61
C VAL A 64 -0.80 3.15 -1.56
N SER A 65 -0.20 2.64 -0.49
CA SER A 65 1.25 2.53 -0.34
C SER A 65 1.66 1.09 -0.06
N PHE A 66 2.85 0.72 -0.54
CA PHE A 66 3.41 -0.59 -0.24
C PHE A 66 4.93 -0.52 -0.08
N GLN A 67 5.50 -1.53 0.59
CA GLN A 67 6.95 -1.65 0.78
C GLN A 67 7.35 -3.12 0.79
N VAL A 68 8.06 -3.59 -0.25
CA VAL A 68 8.49 -5.00 -0.41
C VAL A 68 9.66 -5.43 0.50
N GLY A 69 9.91 -4.67 1.57
CA GLY A 69 10.92 -4.94 2.59
C GLY A 69 12.29 -4.30 2.32
N SER A 70 13.00 -3.91 3.39
CA SER A 70 14.27 -3.19 3.25
C SER A 70 15.38 -4.13 2.76
N GLY A 71 16.07 -3.73 1.69
CA GLY A 71 17.10 -4.55 1.06
C GLY A 71 16.56 -5.81 0.40
N ALA A 72 15.33 -5.76 -0.11
CA ALA A 72 14.77 -6.80 -0.96
C ALA A 72 15.77 -7.16 -2.07
N SER A 73 15.77 -8.43 -2.48
CA SER A 73 16.66 -8.95 -3.52
C SER A 73 15.91 -9.57 -4.69
N ASP A 74 14.62 -9.89 -4.51
CA ASP A 74 13.75 -10.46 -5.53
C ASP A 74 12.97 -9.35 -6.27
N PRO A 75 13.21 -9.12 -7.57
CA PRO A 75 12.44 -8.16 -8.37
C PRO A 75 10.96 -8.50 -8.46
N LEU A 76 10.58 -9.79 -8.41
CA LEU A 76 9.18 -10.21 -8.56
C LEU A 76 8.30 -9.77 -7.39
N ALA A 77 8.90 -9.42 -6.26
CA ALA A 77 8.16 -8.83 -5.14
C ALA A 77 7.47 -7.51 -5.52
N PHE A 78 8.08 -6.69 -6.40
CA PHE A 78 7.45 -5.47 -6.90
C PHE A 78 6.27 -5.75 -7.81
N LEU A 79 6.40 -6.72 -8.72
CA LEU A 79 5.29 -7.14 -9.59
C LEU A 79 4.07 -7.56 -8.76
N LYS A 80 4.29 -8.44 -7.77
CA LYS A 80 3.23 -8.91 -6.89
C LYS A 80 2.59 -7.75 -6.11
N ALA A 81 3.39 -6.85 -5.54
CA ALA A 81 2.90 -5.70 -4.79
C ALA A 81 2.08 -4.73 -5.66
N VAL A 82 2.45 -4.54 -6.92
CA VAL A 82 1.67 -3.73 -7.87
C VAL A 82 0.33 -4.39 -8.19
N GLN A 83 0.30 -5.71 -8.40
CA GLN A 83 -0.95 -6.45 -8.62
C GLN A 83 -1.90 -6.42 -7.39
N GLU A 84 -1.33 -6.51 -6.19
CA GLU A 84 -2.08 -6.36 -4.93
C GLU A 84 -2.60 -4.92 -4.79
N ALA A 85 -1.81 -3.92 -5.17
CA ALA A 85 -2.24 -2.53 -5.20
C ALA A 85 -3.38 -2.30 -6.20
N ASP A 86 -3.30 -2.84 -7.42
CA ASP A 86 -4.38 -2.76 -8.41
C ASP A 86 -5.68 -3.39 -7.89
N THR A 87 -5.58 -4.55 -7.23
CA THR A 87 -6.72 -5.17 -6.55
C THR A 87 -7.37 -4.21 -5.55
N PHE A 88 -6.55 -3.51 -4.76
CA PHE A 88 -7.04 -2.50 -3.83
C PHE A 88 -7.64 -1.27 -4.52
N PHE A 89 -7.07 -0.79 -5.63
CA PHE A 89 -7.66 0.29 -6.44
C PHE A 89 -9.09 -0.07 -6.87
N ASN A 90 -9.30 -1.30 -7.31
CA ASN A 90 -10.62 -1.81 -7.68
C ASN A 90 -11.59 -1.90 -6.49
N GLN A 91 -11.13 -2.38 -5.33
CA GLN A 91 -11.91 -2.38 -4.09
C GLN A 91 -12.33 -0.95 -3.71
N ALA A 92 -11.38 -0.02 -3.69
CA ALA A 92 -11.64 1.37 -3.29
C ALA A 92 -12.63 2.07 -4.24
N ALA A 93 -12.55 1.80 -5.55
CA ALA A 93 -13.52 2.28 -6.53
C ALA A 93 -14.94 1.75 -6.24
N ALA A 94 -15.09 0.49 -5.84
CA ALA A 94 -16.38 -0.09 -5.47
C ALA A 94 -17.02 0.59 -4.23
N HIS A 95 -16.18 1.14 -3.34
CA HIS A 95 -16.60 1.94 -2.18
C HIS A 95 -16.76 3.44 -2.49
N GLY A 96 -16.57 3.85 -3.75
CA GLY A 96 -16.75 5.23 -4.21
C GLY A 96 -15.54 6.15 -3.96
N PHE A 97 -14.37 5.59 -3.66
CA PHE A 97 -13.12 6.34 -3.63
C PHE A 97 -12.49 6.42 -5.01
N HIS A 98 -11.85 7.55 -5.31
CA HIS A 98 -11.19 7.80 -6.58
C HIS A 98 -9.71 8.02 -6.34
N LEU A 99 -8.97 6.92 -6.23
CA LEU A 99 -7.55 6.93 -5.94
C LEU A 99 -6.79 7.50 -7.15
N LYS A 100 -5.73 8.26 -6.87
CA LYS A 100 -4.88 8.88 -7.91
C LYS A 100 -3.40 8.57 -7.76
N THR A 101 -3.01 7.99 -6.62
CA THR A 101 -1.62 7.89 -6.24
C THR A 101 -1.31 6.49 -5.74
N LEU A 102 -0.32 5.86 -6.37
CA LEU A 102 0.37 4.68 -5.88
C LEU A 102 1.71 5.12 -5.28
N ASP A 103 1.92 4.84 -4.00
CA ASP A 103 3.17 5.14 -3.29
C ASP A 103 4.04 3.89 -3.16
N VAL A 104 5.08 3.83 -4.00
CA VAL A 104 6.05 2.73 -4.02
C VAL A 104 7.21 3.07 -3.08
N VAL A 105 7.16 2.54 -1.87
CA VAL A 105 8.08 2.94 -0.80
C VAL A 105 9.37 2.12 -0.85
N GLY A 106 10.48 2.79 -1.16
CA GLY A 106 11.84 2.32 -0.92
C GLY A 106 12.13 0.89 -1.40
N SER A 107 12.82 0.11 -0.57
CA SER A 107 13.15 -1.32 -0.80
C SER A 107 14.26 -1.61 -1.84
N PHE A 108 14.60 -0.63 -2.67
CA PHE A 108 15.73 -0.74 -3.60
C PHE A 108 17.07 -0.94 -2.90
N ASN A 109 17.89 -1.83 -3.47
CA ASN A 109 19.28 -1.99 -3.09
C ASN A 109 20.19 -1.57 -4.27
N ARG A 110 21.42 -1.16 -3.98
CA ARG A 110 22.35 -0.65 -4.99
C ARG A 110 22.74 -1.70 -6.05
N ARG A 111 22.73 -3.00 -5.71
CA ARG A 111 23.24 -4.08 -6.57
C ARG A 111 22.20 -4.55 -7.59
N SER A 112 20.93 -4.59 -7.21
CA SER A 112 19.81 -5.04 -8.06
C SER A 112 18.85 -3.91 -8.43
N PHE A 113 19.27 -2.64 -8.26
CA PHE A 113 18.42 -1.48 -8.55
C PHE A 113 17.84 -1.52 -9.96
N LEU A 114 18.68 -1.78 -10.98
CA LEU A 114 18.25 -1.77 -12.38
C LEU A 114 17.24 -2.89 -12.68
N ASP A 115 17.47 -4.09 -12.15
CA ASP A 115 16.58 -5.23 -12.35
C ASP A 115 15.23 -5.00 -11.67
N MET A 116 15.25 -4.48 -10.43
CA MET A 116 14.03 -4.14 -9.70
C MET A 116 13.25 -3.01 -10.36
N ALA A 117 13.94 -1.95 -10.79
CA ALA A 117 13.31 -0.82 -11.47
C ALA A 117 12.74 -1.22 -12.82
N ALA A 118 13.37 -2.16 -13.54
CA ALA A 118 12.85 -2.70 -14.78
C ALA A 118 11.53 -3.45 -14.56
N VAL A 119 11.50 -4.37 -13.60
CA VAL A 119 10.26 -5.11 -13.27
C VAL A 119 9.17 -4.19 -12.76
N LEU A 120 9.50 -3.22 -11.90
CA LEU A 120 8.52 -2.24 -11.43
C LEU A 120 7.95 -1.40 -12.59
N ARG A 121 8.79 -0.90 -13.49
CA ARG A 121 8.33 -0.13 -14.65
C ARG A 121 7.37 -0.95 -15.49
N ASP A 122 7.77 -2.18 -15.85
CA ASP A 122 6.95 -3.03 -16.71
C ASP A 122 5.62 -3.38 -16.02
N ALA A 123 5.61 -3.59 -14.70
CA ALA A 123 4.38 -3.82 -13.93
C ALA A 123 3.46 -2.58 -13.81
N LEU A 124 4.00 -1.37 -13.90
CA LEU A 124 3.21 -0.13 -13.86
C LEU A 124 2.57 0.23 -15.21
N ASP A 125 3.07 -0.35 -16.31
CA ASP A 125 2.55 -0.15 -17.66
C ASP A 125 1.44 -1.17 -18.04
N GLU A 126 1.21 -2.20 -17.20
CA GLU A 126 0.10 -3.16 -17.31
C GLU A 126 -1.23 -2.58 -16.79
#